data_AF-A0A1U7NYW6-F1
#
_entry.id   AF-A0A1U7NYW6-F1
#
_cell.length_a   1.000
_cell.length_b   1.000
_cell.length_c   1.000
_cell.angle_alpha   90.00
_cell.angle_beta   90.00
_cell.angle_gamma   90.00
#
_symmetry.space_group_name_H-M   'P 1'
#
loop_
_entity.id
_entity.type
_entity.pdbx_description
1 polymer ?
#
loop_
_entity_poly.entity_id
_entity_poly.type
_entity_poly.pdbx_seq_one_letter_code
_entity_poly.pdbx_strand_id
1 'polypeptide(L)'
;MMTRDNRLYLAWLVALAATLGSLYFSEVQGFRPCVLCWYQRIAMYPLAVILGVAALGADLKIRRYVLPLAAVGWAVALIQNLEDWNVIATLKACSALVDPTVVPCNTPWPIWGAGALSALNPVLTIPVLSMIAFTLIIALLSWRRS
;
A
#
# COMPACT_ATOMS: atom_id res chain seq x y z
N MET A 1 -10.45 12.22 22.84
CA MET A 1 -9.09 12.80 22.74
C MET A 1 -8.15 11.66 22.32
N MET A 2 -7.56 11.70 21.11
CA MET A 2 -6.65 10.62 20.67
C MET A 2 -5.28 10.77 21.36
N THR A 3 -4.97 9.86 22.27
CA THR A 3 -3.64 9.73 22.90
C THR A 3 -2.58 9.35 21.86
N ARG A 4 -1.31 9.56 22.20
CA ARG A 4 -0.16 9.26 21.33
C ARG A 4 -0.12 7.78 20.94
N ASP A 5 -0.45 6.92 21.89
CA ASP A 5 -0.46 5.47 21.71
C ASP A 5 -1.55 5.06 20.73
N ASN A 6 -2.77 5.62 20.86
CA ASN A 6 -3.87 5.33 19.94
C ASN A 6 -3.51 5.62 18.47
N ARG A 7 -2.68 6.64 18.19
CA ARG A 7 -2.23 6.94 16.81
C ARG A 7 -1.28 5.88 16.28
N LEU A 8 -0.35 5.42 17.12
CA LEU A 8 0.60 4.36 16.74
C LEU A 8 -0.14 3.04 16.53
N TYR A 9 -1.08 2.71 17.42
CA TYR A 9 -1.94 1.52 17.27
C TYR A 9 -2.77 1.58 15.99
N LEU A 10 -3.42 2.72 15.69
CA LEU A 10 -4.18 2.86 14.44
C LEU A 10 -3.30 2.76 13.20
N ALA A 11 -2.12 3.40 13.19
CA ALA A 11 -1.18 3.31 12.07
C ALA A 11 -0.68 1.87 11.89
N TRP A 12 -0.42 1.16 12.98
CA TRP A 12 -0.06 -0.25 12.96
C TRP A 12 -1.19 -1.12 12.38
N LEU A 13 -2.44 -0.93 12.82
CA LEU A 13 -3.58 -1.66 12.28
C LEU A 13 -3.75 -1.47 10.78
N VAL A 14 -3.56 -0.24 10.28
CA VAL A 14 -3.59 0.05 8.84
C VAL A 14 -2.48 -0.71 8.10
N ALA A 15 -1.24 -0.66 8.59
CA ALA A 15 -0.11 -1.36 7.98
C ALA A 15 -0.29 -2.88 8.01
N LEU A 16 -0.83 -3.43 9.11
CA LEU A 16 -1.12 -4.84 9.26
C LEU A 16 -2.22 -5.29 8.29
N ALA A 17 -3.33 -4.55 8.21
CA ALA A 17 -4.42 -4.83 7.28
C ALA A 17 -3.96 -4.77 5.81
N ALA A 18 -3.15 -3.77 5.44
CA ALA A 18 -2.59 -3.66 4.09
C ALA A 18 -1.65 -4.83 3.76
N THR A 19 -0.83 -5.27 4.72
CA THR A 19 0.08 -6.41 4.56
C THR A 19 -0.72 -7.70 4.37
N LEU A 20 -1.65 -8.00 5.27
CA LEU A 20 -2.50 -9.19 5.19
C LEU A 20 -3.37 -9.21 3.94
N GLY A 21 -3.94 -8.07 3.53
CA GLY A 21 -4.69 -7.95 2.28
C GLY A 21 -3.82 -8.27 1.06
N SER A 22 -2.59 -7.74 1.02
CA SER A 22 -1.64 -8.02 -0.06
C SER A 22 -1.26 -9.51 -0.15
N LEU A 23 -1.11 -10.19 0.99
CA LEU A 23 -0.85 -11.63 1.06
C LEU A 23 -2.08 -12.45 0.64
N TYR A 24 -3.28 -12.07 1.11
CA TYR A 24 -4.53 -12.73 0.76
C TYR A 24 -4.77 -12.73 -0.75
N PHE A 25 -4.57 -11.58 -1.42
CA PHE A 25 -4.73 -11.50 -2.87
C PHE A 25 -3.71 -12.37 -3.63
N SER A 26 -2.50 -12.52 -3.09
CA SER A 26 -1.43 -13.33 -3.69
C SER A 26 -1.71 -14.83 -3.56
N GLU A 27 -1.94 -15.28 -2.34
CA GLU A 27 -1.94 -16.71 -1.98
C GLU A 27 -3.32 -17.35 -2.12
N VAL A 28 -4.39 -16.59 -1.83
CA VAL A 28 -5.76 -17.14 -1.85
C VAL A 28 -6.44 -16.87 -3.18
N GLN A 29 -6.33 -15.64 -3.70
CA GLN A 29 -6.95 -15.26 -4.98
C GLN A 29 -6.05 -15.53 -6.20
N GLY A 30 -4.76 -15.83 -5.98
CA GLY A 30 -3.82 -16.14 -7.05
C GLY A 30 -3.43 -14.94 -7.92
N PHE A 31 -3.66 -13.70 -7.46
CA PHE A 31 -3.28 -12.50 -8.20
C PHE A 31 -1.77 -12.32 -8.16
N ARG A 32 -1.14 -12.43 -9.33
CA ARG A 32 0.31 -12.29 -9.45
C ARG A 32 0.71 -10.82 -9.24
N PRO A 33 1.62 -10.53 -8.30
CA PRO A 33 2.09 -9.17 -8.10
C PRO A 33 2.95 -8.72 -9.28
N CYS A 34 2.69 -7.51 -9.78
CA CYS A 34 3.59 -6.85 -10.72
C CYS A 34 4.82 -6.27 -10.00
N VAL A 35 5.78 -5.77 -10.77
CA VAL A 35 7.03 -5.20 -10.26
C VAL A 35 6.78 -4.01 -9.32
N LEU A 36 5.86 -3.10 -9.65
CA LEU A 36 5.53 -1.96 -8.78
C LEU A 36 4.83 -2.38 -7.48
N CYS A 37 3.92 -3.35 -7.54
CA CYS A 37 3.31 -3.93 -6.34
C CYS A 37 4.38 -4.56 -5.42
N TRP A 38 5.42 -5.16 -5.99
CA TRP A 38 6.56 -5.68 -5.24
C TRP A 38 7.31 -4.58 -4.49
N TYR A 39 7.58 -3.44 -5.14
CA TYR A 39 8.17 -2.28 -4.45
C TYR A 39 7.28 -1.74 -3.34
N GLN A 40 5.95 -1.73 -3.52
CA GLN A 40 5.01 -1.37 -2.45
C GLN A 40 5.07 -2.36 -1.27
N ARG A 41 5.20 -3.68 -1.53
CA ARG A 41 5.37 -4.69 -0.48
C ARG A 41 6.65 -4.49 0.32
N ILE A 42 7.77 -4.22 -0.36
CA ILE A 42 9.06 -3.93 0.29
C ILE A 42 8.96 -2.70 1.20
N ALA A 43 8.17 -1.69 0.82
CA ALA A 43 7.91 -0.54 1.68
C ALA A 43 6.93 -0.85 2.83
N MET A 44 5.86 -1.63 2.58
CA MET A 44 4.77 -1.85 3.55
C MET A 44 5.09 -2.90 4.62
N TYR A 45 5.72 -4.02 4.27
CA TYR A 45 5.90 -5.14 5.21
C TYR A 45 6.80 -4.76 6.41
N PRO A 46 7.93 -4.04 6.22
CA PRO A 46 8.72 -3.55 7.34
C PRO A 46 7.93 -2.58 8.22
N LEU A 47 7.05 -1.76 7.63
CA LEU A 47 6.22 -0.81 8.39
C LEU A 47 5.28 -1.52 9.35
N ALA A 48 4.67 -2.65 8.96
CA ALA A 48 3.80 -3.42 9.84
C ALA A 48 4.55 -3.93 11.09
N VAL A 49 5.80 -4.38 10.94
CA VAL A 49 6.63 -4.84 12.05
C VAL A 49 7.10 -3.67 12.92
N ILE A 50 7.67 -2.63 12.30
CA ILE A 50 8.24 -1.47 12.98
C ILE A 50 7.16 -0.71 13.77
N LEU A 51 5.98 -0.50 13.18
CA LEU A 51 4.86 0.15 13.87
C LEU A 51 4.29 -0.71 14.99
N GLY A 52 4.32 -2.04 14.86
CA GLY A 52 3.88 -2.96 15.92
C GLY A 52 4.77 -2.87 17.15
N VAL A 53 6.09 -2.89 16.96
CA VAL A 53 7.06 -2.71 18.06
C VAL A 53 6.90 -1.32 18.70
N ALA A 54 6.76 -0.28 17.89
CA ALA A 54 6.58 1.09 18.40
C ALA A 54 5.24 1.28 19.15
N ALA A 55 4.18 0.59 18.74
CA ALA A 55 2.88 0.66 19.41
C ALA A 55 2.94 0.04 20.82
N LEU A 56 3.66 -1.08 20.98
CA LEU A 56 3.88 -1.71 22.29
C LEU A 56 4.77 -0.87 23.22
N GLY A 57 5.76 -0.18 22.66
CA GLY A 57 6.71 0.67 23.40
C GLY A 57 6.31 2.13 23.56
N ALA A 58 5.18 2.58 22.97
CA ALA A 58 4.77 3.99 22.89
C ALA A 58 5.83 4.94 22.28
N ASP A 59 6.73 4.41 21.45
CA ASP A 59 7.94 5.10 20.99
C ASP A 59 7.71 5.94 19.73
N LEU A 60 7.38 7.22 19.92
CA LEU A 60 7.13 8.16 18.81
C LEU A 60 8.38 8.60 18.04
N LYS A 61 9.59 8.32 18.56
CA LYS A 61 10.85 8.66 17.88
C LYS A 61 10.99 7.92 16.55
N ILE A 62 10.24 6.83 16.35
CA ILE A 62 10.28 6.01 15.13
C ILE A 62 9.77 6.74 13.89
N ARG A 63 8.98 7.81 14.07
CA ARG A 63 8.45 8.65 12.97
C ARG A 63 9.53 9.09 11.99
N ARG A 64 10.75 9.33 12.47
CA ARG A 64 11.89 9.78 11.64
C ARG A 64 12.31 8.77 10.56
N TYR A 65 12.06 7.49 10.79
CA TYR A 65 12.40 6.41 9.85
C TYR A 65 11.17 5.87 9.13
N VAL A 66 10.02 5.85 9.80
CA VAL A 66 8.76 5.37 9.22
C VAL A 66 8.24 6.33 8.16
N LEU A 67 8.28 7.65 8.38
CA LEU A 67 7.77 8.64 7.43
C LEU A 67 8.47 8.60 6.07
N PRO A 68 9.82 8.60 5.95
CA PRO A 68 10.47 8.51 4.65
C PRO A 68 10.17 7.19 3.95
N LEU A 69 10.13 6.07 4.68
CA LEU A 69 9.79 4.76 4.09
C LEU A 69 8.35 4.73 3.57
N ALA A 70 7.39 5.26 4.35
CA ALA A 70 5.99 5.38 3.94
C ALA A 70 5.84 6.35 2.75
N ALA A 71 6.63 7.43 2.68
CA ALA A 71 6.63 8.36 1.56
C ALA A 71 7.15 7.72 0.27
N VAL A 72 8.18 6.87 0.35
CA VAL A 72 8.65 6.09 -0.81
C VAL A 72 7.56 5.13 -1.29
N GLY A 73 6.92 4.39 -0.37
CA GLY A 73 5.79 3.52 -0.72
C GLY A 73 4.62 4.28 -1.34
N TRP A 74 4.31 5.47 -0.82
CA TRP A 74 3.30 6.37 -1.36
C TRP A 74 3.64 6.84 -2.78
N ALA A 75 4.89 7.21 -3.05
CA ALA A 75 5.32 7.63 -4.38
C ALA A 75 5.20 6.50 -5.41
N VAL A 76 5.59 5.26 -5.04
CA VAL A 76 5.42 4.09 -5.90
C VAL A 76 3.94 3.80 -6.16
N ALA A 77 3.09 3.92 -5.14
CA ALA A 77 1.65 3.77 -5.30
C ALA A 77 1.06 4.84 -6.22
N LEU A 78 1.49 6.10 -6.10
CA LEU A 78 1.06 7.18 -6.97
C LEU A 78 1.44 6.90 -8.44
N ILE A 79 2.68 6.47 -8.69
CA ILE A 79 3.14 6.10 -10.04
C ILE A 79 2.25 5.00 -10.62
N GLN A 80 1.92 3.97 -9.83
CA GLN A 80 1.07 2.90 -10.34
C GLN A 80 -0.37 3.35 -10.62
N ASN A 81 -0.94 4.24 -9.80
CA ASN A 81 -2.25 4.84 -10.07
C ASN A 81 -2.24 5.69 -11.35
N LEU A 82 -1.17 6.45 -11.58
CA LEU A 82 -1.00 7.24 -12.81
C LEU A 82 -0.95 6.35 -14.05
N GLU A 83 -0.34 5.16 -13.95
CA GLU A 83 -0.31 4.18 -15.02
C GLU A 83 -1.70 3.55 -15.25
N ASP A 84 -2.39 3.18 -14.18
CA ASP A 84 -3.75 2.62 -14.21
C ASP A 84 -4.77 3.61 -14.83
N TRP A 85 -4.60 4.90 -14.56
CA TRP A 85 -5.42 5.97 -15.14
C TRP A 85 -4.99 6.42 -16.54
N ASN A 86 -4.02 5.75 -17.17
CA ASN A 86 -3.45 6.10 -18.48
C ASN A 86 -2.92 7.55 -18.57
N VAL A 87 -2.49 8.14 -17.45
CA VAL A 87 -1.82 9.46 -17.44
C VAL A 87 -0.36 9.34 -17.89
N ILE A 88 0.27 8.22 -17.54
CA ILE A 88 1.64 7.88 -17.96
C ILE A 88 1.62 6.58 -18.78
N ALA A 89 2.58 6.44 -19.69
CA ALA A 89 2.78 5.19 -20.40
C ALA A 89 3.30 4.10 -19.45
N THR A 90 2.93 2.85 -19.72
CA THR A 90 3.43 1.67 -19.00
C THR A 90 4.94 1.70 -18.89
N LEU A 91 5.44 1.62 -17.65
CA LEU A 91 6.87 1.61 -17.40
C LEU A 91 7.50 0.39 -18.09
N LYS A 92 8.67 0.56 -18.71
CA LYS A 92 9.41 -0.56 -19.35
C LYS A 92 9.64 -1.73 -18.38
N ALA A 93 9.86 -1.42 -17.09
CA ALA A 93 10.01 -2.41 -16.02
C ALA A 93 8.75 -3.27 -15.78
N CYS A 94 7.57 -2.81 -16.21
CA CYS A 94 6.30 -3.54 -16.16
C CYS A 94 5.91 -4.17 -17.50
N SER A 95 6.73 -3.98 -18.55
CA SER A 95 6.41 -4.51 -19.87
C SER A 95 6.85 -5.97 -19.98
N ALA A 96 5.96 -6.83 -20.50
CA ALA A 96 6.26 -8.22 -20.82
C ALA A 96 7.37 -8.37 -21.89
N LEU A 97 7.79 -7.27 -22.51
CA LEU A 97 8.93 -7.17 -23.43
C LEU A 97 10.28 -7.34 -22.73
N VAL A 98 10.37 -7.00 -21.43
CA VAL A 98 11.61 -7.11 -20.64
C VAL A 98 11.66 -8.45 -19.90
N ASP A 99 10.52 -8.92 -19.39
CA ASP A 99 10.41 -10.23 -18.75
C ASP A 99 9.00 -10.82 -19.01
N PRO A 100 8.89 -11.94 -19.76
CA PRO A 100 7.60 -12.56 -20.07
C PRO A 100 6.92 -13.20 -18.84
N THR A 101 7.61 -13.32 -17.71
CA THR A 101 7.03 -13.84 -16.46
C THR A 101 6.33 -12.77 -15.63
N VAL A 102 6.50 -11.48 -15.99
CA VAL A 102 5.95 -10.34 -15.27
C VAL A 102 4.57 -9.96 -15.81
N VAL A 103 3.61 -9.83 -14.90
CA VAL A 103 2.28 -9.30 -15.23
C VAL A 103 2.33 -7.78 -15.34
N PRO A 104 1.71 -7.17 -16.38
CA PRO A 104 1.67 -5.72 -16.53
C PRO A 104 1.07 -5.02 -15.30
N CYS A 105 1.58 -3.82 -15.00
CA CYS A 105 1.20 -3.07 -13.81
C CYS A 105 -0.20 -2.42 -13.92
N ASN A 106 -0.76 -2.38 -15.13
CA ASN A 106 -2.09 -1.85 -15.46
C ASN A 106 -3.17 -2.94 -15.63
N THR A 107 -2.91 -4.18 -15.21
CA THR A 107 -3.93 -5.24 -15.28
C THR A 107 -5.02 -5.01 -14.24
N PRO A 108 -6.30 -4.85 -14.63
CA PRO A 108 -7.40 -4.69 -13.68
C PRO A 108 -7.73 -6.03 -13.01
N TRP A 109 -7.64 -6.07 -11.67
CA TRP A 109 -8.01 -7.23 -10.87
C TRP A 109 -9.40 -7.04 -10.23
N PRO A 110 -10.36 -7.96 -10.42
CA PRO A 110 -11.72 -7.83 -9.89
C PRO A 110 -11.78 -8.19 -8.39
N ILE A 111 -11.19 -7.36 -7.53
CA ILE A 111 -11.11 -7.62 -6.08
C ILE A 111 -12.48 -7.58 -5.37
N TRP A 112 -13.50 -6.93 -5.96
CA TRP A 112 -14.86 -6.85 -5.41
C TRP A 112 -15.85 -7.85 -6.03
N GLY A 113 -15.35 -8.79 -6.86
CA GLY A 113 -16.15 -9.80 -7.53
C GLY A 113 -17.11 -9.25 -8.60
N ALA A 114 -18.06 -10.09 -9.02
CA ALA A 114 -19.05 -9.79 -10.07
C ALA A 114 -20.46 -9.46 -9.54
N GLY A 115 -20.61 -9.31 -8.22
CA GLY A 115 -21.91 -9.05 -7.55
C GLY A 115 -22.23 -7.56 -7.41
N ALA A 116 -22.97 -7.21 -6.34
CA ALA A 116 -23.41 -5.83 -6.06
C ALA A 116 -22.25 -4.81 -5.91
N LEU A 117 -21.05 -5.27 -5.57
CA LEU A 117 -19.87 -4.43 -5.38
C LEU A 117 -18.98 -4.35 -6.63
N SER A 118 -19.38 -4.96 -7.75
CA SER A 118 -18.60 -4.96 -9.01
C SER A 118 -18.36 -3.56 -9.58
N ALA A 119 -19.27 -2.62 -9.30
CA ALA A 119 -19.13 -1.21 -9.66
C ALA A 119 -17.93 -0.51 -8.99
N LEU A 120 -17.36 -1.10 -7.93
CA LEU A 120 -16.17 -0.57 -7.24
C LEU A 120 -14.86 -1.00 -7.89
N ASN A 121 -14.84 -2.06 -8.72
CA ASN A 121 -13.63 -2.55 -9.37
C ASN A 121 -12.84 -1.49 -10.18
N PRO A 122 -13.46 -0.55 -10.92
CA PRO A 122 -12.71 0.47 -11.66
C PRO A 122 -12.24 1.65 -10.79
N VAL A 123 -12.80 1.84 -9.59
CA VAL A 123 -12.49 3.01 -8.74
C VAL A 123 -11.58 2.62 -7.57
N LEU A 124 -11.86 1.50 -6.92
CA LEU A 124 -11.09 0.96 -5.81
C LEU A 124 -10.24 -0.21 -6.30
N THR A 125 -9.16 0.12 -7.01
CA THR A 125 -8.15 -0.84 -7.45
C THR A 125 -7.12 -1.12 -6.35
N ILE A 126 -6.30 -2.17 -6.52
CA ILE A 126 -5.23 -2.52 -5.57
C ILE A 126 -4.26 -1.32 -5.35
N PRO A 127 -3.80 -0.61 -6.40
CA PRO A 127 -2.98 0.59 -6.23
C PRO A 127 -3.66 1.69 -5.42
N VAL A 128 -4.96 1.95 -5.62
CA VAL A 128 -5.70 2.97 -4.87
C VAL A 128 -5.75 2.62 -3.38
N LEU A 129 -6.05 1.36 -3.04
CA LEU A 129 -6.08 0.89 -1.66
C LEU A 129 -4.71 1.04 -0.97
N SER A 130 -3.63 0.72 -1.68
CA SER A 130 -2.27 0.90 -1.15
C SER A 130 -1.95 2.39 -0.89
N MET A 131 -2.35 3.28 -1.80
CA MET A 131 -2.14 4.72 -1.67
C MET A 131 -2.91 5.28 -0.47
N ILE A 132 -4.15 4.83 -0.25
CA ILE A 132 -4.94 5.19 0.94
C ILE A 132 -4.23 4.73 2.22
N ALA A 133 -3.73 3.49 2.25
CA ALA A 133 -3.03 2.97 3.43
C ALA A 133 -1.78 3.79 3.78
N PHE A 134 -0.90 4.07 2.80
CA PHE A 134 0.27 4.92 3.03
C PHE A 134 -0.11 6.35 3.44
N THR A 135 -1.16 6.92 2.83
CA THR A 135 -1.66 8.26 3.19
C THR A 135 -2.15 8.30 4.63
N LEU A 136 -2.91 7.29 5.07
CA LEU A 136 -3.38 7.18 6.45
C LEU A 136 -2.22 7.04 7.43
N ILE A 137 -1.23 6.20 7.13
CA ILE A 137 -0.02 6.03 7.97
C ILE A 137 0.72 7.37 8.08
N ILE A 138 0.96 8.05 6.96
CA ILE A 138 1.63 9.36 6.94
C ILE A 138 0.81 10.38 7.73
N ALA A 139 -0.49 10.49 7.52
CA ALA A 139 -1.37 11.44 8.21
C ALA A 139 -1.40 11.21 9.73
N LEU A 140 -1.53 9.96 10.17
CA LEU A 140 -1.57 9.62 11.60
C LEU A 140 -0.25 9.95 12.31
N LEU A 141 0.89 9.81 11.61
CA LEU A 141 2.22 10.07 12.14
C LEU A 141 2.68 11.52 11.95
N SER A 142 2.18 12.23 10.94
CA SER A 142 2.52 13.62 10.63
C SER A 142 1.66 14.61 11.42
N TRP A 143 0.49 14.19 11.91
CA TRP A 143 -0.38 15.01 12.75
C TRP A 143 0.35 15.48 14.02
N ARG A 144 1.04 16.62 13.92
CA ARG A 144 1.54 17.37 15.05
C ARG A 144 0.33 17.98 15.73
N ARG A 145 0.17 17.73 17.03
CA ARG A 145 -0.65 18.61 17.85
C ARG A 145 0.30 19.38 18.73
N SER A 146 0.37 20.68 18.43
CA SER A 146 0.70 21.76 19.36
C SER A 146 -0.08 21.63 20.66
#